data_AF-A0A6P5EAE5-F1
#
_entry.id   AF-A0A6P5EAE5-F1
#
_cell.length_a   1.000
_cell.length_b   1.000
_cell.length_c   1.000
_cell.angle_alpha   90.00
_cell.angle_beta   90.00
_cell.angle_gamma   90.00
#
_symmetry.space_group_name_H-M   'P 1'
#
loop_
_entity.id
_entity.type
_entity.pdbx_description
1 polymer ?
#
loop_
_entity_poly.entity_id
_entity_poly.type
_entity_poly.pdbx_seq_one_letter_code
_entity_poly.pdbx_strand_id
1 'polypeptide(L)'
;MHIEKNVNDNILWILFNIDGKSKDNLNARLDLKEMGIRSELHPIDNGNNFVIPQACYTLNLDERRVVCQFLANLKVPDGYSSNISQCVNVKEGQLTGMKSHDCHVFIEDHLPPAFRGILPKEVYEPLVELSIFFKQLCSKTLKIDMLERLEHNIVMTICKLELIFPPAFFDIMIHLPIHLPLEARLAGLVHYRWMYPFERYLRKLKSNVRNKAHPEGSIALAYLADKCLTFCSRYLDRTETKFNRQERNFEGPKMQVTELPIFQNNGRPLNRGKGIFRKLSYQDWNHAQLYILKNCEEVQPFLIEHQKELEEEGLRNLPSRQDETFVKWFESRV
;
A
#
# COMPACT_ATOMS: atom_id res chain seq x y z
N MET A 1 -4.37 6.54 -17.54
CA MET A 1 -2.91 6.30 -17.63
C MET A 1 -2.45 5.48 -16.42
N HIS A 2 -1.35 4.72 -16.52
CA HIS A 2 -0.78 3.92 -15.42
C HIS A 2 0.33 4.67 -14.66
N ILE A 3 0.01 5.87 -14.17
CA ILE A 3 1.03 6.83 -13.69
C ILE A 3 1.81 6.24 -12.52
N GLU A 4 1.12 5.80 -11.47
CA GLU A 4 1.76 5.23 -10.29
C GLU A 4 2.62 4.02 -10.61
N LYS A 5 2.15 3.15 -11.51
CA LYS A 5 2.94 1.99 -11.93
C LYS A 5 4.22 2.44 -12.62
N ASN A 6 4.14 3.41 -13.52
CA ASN A 6 5.33 3.92 -14.22
C ASN A 6 6.31 4.59 -13.26
N VAL A 7 5.81 5.42 -12.33
CA VAL A 7 6.62 6.06 -11.30
C VAL A 7 7.26 5.01 -10.37
N ASN A 8 6.48 4.06 -9.88
CA ASN A 8 6.96 2.96 -9.05
C ASN A 8 8.02 2.12 -9.75
N ASP A 9 7.75 1.71 -11.00
CA ASP A 9 8.67 0.90 -11.78
C ASP A 9 10.00 1.65 -11.97
N ASN A 10 9.97 2.93 -12.35
CA ASN A 10 11.17 3.76 -12.48
C ASN A 10 11.96 3.87 -11.16
N ILE A 11 11.29 4.10 -10.03
CA ILE A 11 11.93 4.14 -8.70
C ILE A 11 12.58 2.79 -8.38
N LEU A 12 11.85 1.68 -8.54
CA LEU A 12 12.41 0.36 -8.26
C LEU A 12 13.58 0.03 -9.19
N TRP A 13 13.50 0.38 -10.48
CA TRP A 13 14.55 0.09 -11.45
C TRP A 13 15.86 0.81 -11.11
N ILE A 14 15.80 2.06 -10.66
CA ILE A 14 17.00 2.82 -10.28
C ILE A 14 17.56 2.37 -8.94
N LEU A 15 16.69 2.11 -7.94
CA LEU A 15 17.13 1.66 -6.61
C LEU A 15 17.73 0.25 -6.65
N PHE A 16 17.13 -0.66 -7.41
CA PHE A 16 17.62 -2.05 -7.53
C PHE A 16 18.70 -2.22 -8.60
N ASN A 17 19.00 -1.17 -9.36
CA ASN A 17 19.89 -1.17 -10.52
C ASN A 17 19.61 -2.34 -11.47
N ILE A 18 18.37 -2.39 -11.98
CA ILE A 18 17.94 -3.48 -12.87
C ILE A 18 18.52 -3.25 -14.26
N ASP A 19 19.31 -4.21 -14.73
CA ASP A 19 19.98 -4.14 -16.03
C ASP A 19 18.97 -3.96 -17.19
N GLY A 20 19.34 -3.10 -18.13
CA GLY A 20 18.51 -2.69 -19.28
C GLY A 20 17.26 -1.86 -18.94
N LYS A 21 16.95 -1.61 -17.65
CA LYS A 21 15.77 -0.84 -17.22
C LYS A 21 16.11 0.40 -16.41
N SER A 22 17.20 0.34 -15.63
CA SER A 22 17.69 1.48 -14.87
C SER A 22 17.94 2.68 -15.80
N LYS A 23 17.44 3.84 -15.38
CA LYS A 23 17.72 5.13 -16.04
C LYS A 23 19.10 5.69 -15.68
N ASP A 24 19.81 5.01 -14.78
CA ASP A 24 21.18 5.30 -14.42
C ASP A 24 22.13 4.35 -15.16
N ASN A 25 22.53 4.74 -16.37
CA ASN A 25 23.41 3.96 -17.24
C ASN A 25 24.66 4.77 -17.62
N LEU A 26 25.59 4.15 -18.37
CA LEU A 26 26.84 4.81 -18.76
C LEU A 26 26.62 6.15 -19.46
N ASN A 27 25.64 6.23 -20.38
CA ASN A 27 25.34 7.47 -21.10
C ASN A 27 24.86 8.55 -20.13
N ALA A 28 23.92 8.23 -19.23
CA ALA A 28 23.46 9.16 -18.21
C ALA A 28 24.62 9.68 -17.34
N ARG A 29 25.61 8.83 -17.03
CA ARG A 29 26.80 9.21 -16.27
C ARG A 29 27.79 10.06 -17.07
N LEU A 30 27.91 9.82 -18.38
CA LEU A 30 28.70 10.67 -19.28
C LEU A 30 28.06 12.05 -19.45
N ASP A 31 26.72 12.11 -19.54
CA ASP A 31 25.97 13.37 -19.58
C ASP A 31 26.24 14.20 -18.31
N LEU A 32 26.24 13.57 -17.12
CA LEU A 32 26.60 14.26 -15.86
C LEU A 32 28.02 14.84 -15.91
N LYS A 33 28.96 14.12 -16.55
CA LYS A 33 30.34 14.57 -16.73
C LYS A 33 30.43 15.76 -17.67
N GLU A 34 29.74 15.71 -18.80
CA GLU A 34 29.67 16.81 -19.77
C GLU A 34 29.03 18.07 -19.16
N MET A 35 27.98 17.89 -18.36
CA MET A 35 27.31 18.97 -17.63
C MET A 35 28.12 19.53 -16.46
N GLY A 36 29.21 18.87 -16.05
CA GLY A 36 30.06 19.31 -14.94
C GLY A 36 29.40 19.24 -13.56
N ILE A 37 28.40 18.36 -13.37
CA ILE A 37 27.66 18.19 -12.12
C ILE A 37 27.89 16.79 -11.54
N ARG A 38 27.84 16.64 -10.21
CA ARG A 38 27.99 15.34 -9.49
C ARG A 38 29.23 14.56 -9.89
N SER A 39 30.40 15.17 -9.66
CA SER A 39 31.69 14.58 -10.00
C SER A 39 31.94 13.22 -9.35
N GLU A 40 31.32 12.96 -8.20
CA GLU A 40 31.32 11.67 -7.51
C GLU A 40 30.68 10.53 -8.31
N LEU A 41 29.82 10.84 -9.29
CA LEU A 41 29.13 9.87 -10.14
C LEU A 41 29.79 9.69 -11.52
N HIS A 42 30.82 10.48 -11.86
CA HIS A 42 31.42 10.47 -13.20
C HIS A 42 32.09 9.12 -13.51
N PRO A 43 31.98 8.61 -14.76
CA PRO A 43 32.69 7.40 -15.16
C PRO A 43 34.21 7.60 -15.09
N ILE A 44 34.90 6.62 -14.48
CA ILE A 44 36.35 6.59 -14.39
C ILE A 44 36.88 5.76 -15.55
N ASP A 45 37.72 6.37 -16.38
CA ASP A 45 38.35 5.71 -17.52
C ASP A 45 39.64 5.00 -17.08
N ASN A 46 39.65 3.67 -17.18
CA ASN A 46 40.82 2.84 -16.89
C ASN A 46 41.56 2.40 -18.18
N GLY A 47 41.34 3.07 -19.31
CA GLY A 47 42.00 2.84 -20.60
C GLY A 47 41.41 1.71 -21.43
N ASN A 48 40.87 0.65 -20.80
CA ASN A 48 40.17 -0.44 -21.48
C ASN A 48 38.65 -0.44 -21.25
N ASN A 49 38.17 0.10 -20.13
CA ASN A 49 36.77 0.10 -19.73
C ASN A 49 36.46 1.31 -18.85
N PHE A 50 35.18 1.72 -18.84
CA PHE A 50 34.65 2.67 -17.87
C PHE A 50 34.19 1.95 -16.60
N VAL A 51 34.66 2.42 -15.44
CA VAL A 51 34.13 2.02 -14.14
C VAL A 51 33.07 3.06 -13.73
N ILE A 52 31.84 2.60 -13.45
CA ILE A 52 30.75 3.44 -12.98
C ILE A 52 30.74 3.42 -11.44
N PRO A 53 30.97 4.56 -10.77
CA PRO A 53 30.84 4.65 -9.32
C PRO A 53 29.42 4.34 -8.86
N GLN A 54 29.29 3.57 -7.77
CA GLN A 54 27.98 3.28 -7.18
C GLN A 54 27.36 4.57 -6.64
N ALA A 55 26.11 4.85 -7.02
CA ALA A 55 25.38 5.99 -6.50
C ALA A 55 24.83 5.72 -5.10
N CYS A 56 24.61 6.79 -4.33
CA CYS A 56 24.04 6.72 -2.98
C CYS A 56 22.61 6.16 -2.91
N TYR A 57 21.90 6.14 -4.04
CA TYR A 57 20.56 5.58 -4.16
C TYR A 57 20.54 4.13 -4.68
N THR A 58 21.68 3.59 -5.13
CA THR A 58 21.74 2.21 -5.65
C THR A 58 22.01 1.23 -4.51
N LEU A 59 21.07 0.31 -4.31
CA LEU A 59 21.19 -0.74 -3.30
C LEU A 59 22.16 -1.83 -3.73
N ASN A 60 22.99 -2.28 -2.78
CA ASN A 60 23.76 -3.50 -2.96
C ASN A 60 22.87 -4.76 -2.84
N LEU A 61 23.43 -5.94 -3.09
CA LEU A 61 22.64 -7.18 -3.08
C LEU A 61 22.04 -7.50 -1.70
N ASP A 62 22.77 -7.24 -0.62
CA ASP A 62 22.29 -7.56 0.72
C ASP A 62 21.20 -6.59 1.18
N GLU A 63 21.30 -5.31 0.84
CA GLU A 63 20.24 -4.33 1.04
C GLU A 63 18.98 -4.69 0.25
N ARG A 64 19.11 -5.09 -1.03
CA ARG A 64 17.98 -5.58 -1.84
C ARG A 64 17.32 -6.79 -1.20
N ARG A 65 18.11 -7.71 -0.64
CA ARG A 65 17.59 -8.90 0.09
C ARG A 65 16.79 -8.50 1.32
N VAL A 66 17.22 -7.49 2.08
CA VAL A 66 16.46 -6.97 3.22
C VAL A 66 15.10 -6.42 2.78
N VAL A 67 15.07 -5.60 1.72
CA VAL A 67 13.82 -5.09 1.13
C VAL A 67 12.91 -6.24 0.68
N CYS A 68 13.45 -7.20 -0.07
CA CYS A 68 12.72 -8.37 -0.51
C CYS A 68 12.20 -9.21 0.67
N GLN A 69 12.99 -9.41 1.71
CA GLN A 69 12.57 -10.17 2.89
C GLN A 69 11.42 -9.49 3.63
N PHE A 70 11.46 -8.15 3.74
CA PHE A 70 10.34 -7.37 4.27
C PHE A 70 9.06 -7.62 3.45
N LEU A 71 9.13 -7.48 2.12
CA LEU A 71 7.98 -7.67 1.24
C LEU A 71 7.48 -9.11 1.19
N ALA A 72 8.36 -10.10 1.32
CA ALA A 72 7.98 -11.51 1.39
C ALA A 72 7.22 -11.85 2.68
N ASN A 73 7.56 -11.19 3.78
CA ASN A 73 6.95 -11.40 5.09
C ASN A 73 5.74 -10.50 5.34
N LEU A 74 5.52 -9.50 4.49
CA LEU A 74 4.45 -8.52 4.64
C LEU A 74 3.08 -9.21 4.73
N LYS A 75 2.32 -8.87 5.78
CA LYS A 75 0.94 -9.29 5.99
C LYS A 75 0.05 -8.07 6.05
N VAL A 76 -0.99 -8.07 5.23
CA VAL A 76 -1.99 -7.00 5.17
C VAL A 76 -3.40 -7.57 5.41
N PRO A 77 -4.39 -6.74 5.78
CA PRO A 77 -5.77 -7.17 5.91
C PRO A 77 -6.30 -7.82 4.63
N ASP A 78 -7.27 -8.74 4.77
CA ASP A 78 -7.91 -9.36 3.61
C ASP A 78 -8.58 -8.31 2.72
N GLY A 79 -8.36 -8.43 1.41
CA GLY A 79 -8.87 -7.48 0.42
C GLY A 79 -8.07 -6.17 0.28
N TYR A 80 -7.04 -5.93 1.09
CA TYR A 80 -6.23 -4.71 1.01
C TYR A 80 -5.32 -4.66 -0.22
N SER A 81 -4.51 -5.69 -0.43
CA SER A 81 -3.63 -5.80 -1.61
C SER A 81 -3.56 -7.23 -2.13
N SER A 82 -3.05 -7.41 -3.34
CA SER A 82 -2.62 -8.73 -3.78
C SER A 82 -1.45 -9.22 -2.93
N ASN A 83 -1.19 -10.52 -2.98
CA ASN A 83 -0.07 -11.12 -2.27
C ASN A 83 1.27 -10.72 -2.91
N ILE A 84 1.85 -9.60 -2.47
CA ILE A 84 3.11 -9.06 -3.01
C ILE A 84 4.28 -10.04 -2.84
N SER A 85 4.19 -10.98 -1.89
CA SER A 85 5.22 -12.02 -1.69
C SER A 85 5.42 -12.88 -2.94
N GLN A 86 4.41 -13.00 -3.82
CA GLN A 86 4.51 -13.73 -5.07
C GLN A 86 5.36 -13.00 -6.13
N CYS A 87 5.59 -11.71 -5.93
CA CYS A 87 6.40 -10.87 -6.81
C CYS A 87 7.87 -10.80 -6.38
N VAL A 88 8.26 -11.49 -5.30
CA VAL A 88 9.56 -11.33 -4.66
C VAL A 88 10.41 -12.58 -4.85
N ASN A 89 11.64 -12.40 -5.35
CA ASN A 89 12.70 -13.40 -5.24
C ASN A 89 13.76 -12.91 -4.25
N VAL A 90 13.69 -13.42 -3.01
CA VAL A 90 14.62 -13.01 -1.94
C VAL A 90 16.05 -13.40 -2.27
N LYS A 91 16.31 -14.60 -2.81
CA LYS A 91 17.69 -15.07 -3.05
C LYS A 91 18.45 -14.16 -4.02
N GLU A 92 17.76 -13.74 -5.07
CA GLU A 92 18.30 -12.88 -6.13
C GLU A 92 18.13 -11.38 -5.82
N GLY A 93 17.38 -11.01 -4.78
CA GLY A 93 17.08 -9.61 -4.46
C GLY A 93 16.28 -8.93 -5.57
N GLN A 94 15.29 -9.62 -6.15
CA GLN A 94 14.52 -9.13 -7.30
C GLN A 94 13.03 -9.00 -7.00
N LEU A 95 12.41 -8.02 -7.66
CA LEU A 95 10.97 -7.80 -7.69
C LEU A 95 10.48 -7.93 -9.13
N THR A 96 9.56 -8.86 -9.39
CA THR A 96 9.04 -9.12 -10.73
C THR A 96 7.53 -9.35 -10.70
N GLY A 97 6.85 -8.97 -11.78
CA GLY A 97 5.42 -9.29 -11.95
C GLY A 97 4.44 -8.47 -11.12
N MET A 98 4.88 -7.37 -10.50
CA MET A 98 3.96 -6.41 -9.85
C MET A 98 2.98 -5.85 -10.88
N LYS A 99 1.69 -5.97 -10.60
CA LYS A 99 0.63 -5.38 -11.41
C LYS A 99 0.36 -3.95 -10.94
N SER A 100 -0.39 -3.19 -11.72
CA SER A 100 -0.64 -1.79 -11.41
C SER A 100 -1.28 -1.56 -10.03
N HIS A 101 -2.15 -2.48 -9.57
CA HIS A 101 -2.67 -2.43 -8.20
C HIS A 101 -1.59 -2.70 -7.15
N ASP A 102 -0.65 -3.60 -7.40
CA ASP A 102 0.47 -3.85 -6.48
C ASP A 102 1.35 -2.61 -6.37
N CYS A 103 1.64 -1.96 -7.51
CA CYS A 103 2.41 -0.72 -7.54
C CYS A 103 1.70 0.43 -6.83
N HIS A 104 0.37 0.56 -6.99
CA HIS A 104 -0.46 1.55 -6.29
C HIS A 104 -0.36 1.40 -4.77
N VAL A 105 -0.63 0.20 -4.24
CA VAL A 105 -0.52 0.00 -2.77
C VAL A 105 0.94 0.09 -2.32
N PHE A 106 1.89 -0.30 -3.16
CA PHE A 106 3.30 -0.19 -2.81
C PHE A 106 3.74 1.26 -2.65
N ILE A 107 3.49 2.13 -3.64
CA ILE A 107 3.94 3.52 -3.60
C ILE A 107 3.26 4.30 -2.48
N GLU A 108 2.00 4.03 -2.17
CA GLU A 108 1.24 4.75 -1.14
C GLU A 108 1.59 4.31 0.30
N ASP A 109 1.82 3.02 0.52
CA ASP A 109 1.88 2.47 1.88
C ASP A 109 3.16 1.68 2.20
N HIS A 110 3.76 1.03 1.20
CA HIS A 110 4.87 0.11 1.45
C HIS A 110 6.24 0.68 1.09
N LEU A 111 6.33 1.68 0.22
CA LEU A 111 7.58 2.30 -0.19
C LEU A 111 8.31 2.90 1.03
N PRO A 112 7.69 3.76 1.88
CA PRO A 112 8.37 4.28 3.06
C PRO A 112 8.87 3.20 4.04
N PRO A 113 8.09 2.21 4.48
CA PRO A 113 8.59 1.20 5.41
C PRO A 113 9.60 0.24 4.77
N ALA A 114 9.47 -0.07 3.47
CA ALA A 114 10.37 -1.02 2.79
C ALA A 114 11.82 -0.52 2.70
N PHE A 115 12.03 0.79 2.61
CA PHE A 115 13.36 1.40 2.46
C PHE A 115 13.86 2.12 3.71
N ARG A 116 13.09 2.11 4.81
CA ARG A 116 13.44 2.81 6.04
C ARG A 116 14.72 2.24 6.65
N GLY A 117 15.71 3.11 6.87
CA GLY A 117 17.01 2.71 7.46
C GLY A 117 17.94 1.97 6.49
N ILE A 118 17.56 1.84 5.21
CA ILE A 118 18.39 1.27 4.15
C ILE A 118 18.96 2.40 3.29
N LEU A 119 18.11 3.32 2.85
CA LEU A 119 18.54 4.45 2.04
C LEU A 119 19.09 5.61 2.91
N PRO A 120 20.06 6.37 2.40
CA PRO A 120 20.46 7.64 3.00
C PRO A 120 19.28 8.58 3.16
N LYS A 121 19.32 9.44 4.17
CA LYS A 121 18.22 10.34 4.51
C LYS A 121 17.82 11.22 3.32
N GLU A 122 18.82 11.69 2.58
CA GLU A 122 18.70 12.55 1.41
C GLU A 122 17.87 11.88 0.31
N VAL A 123 18.00 10.56 0.13
CA VAL A 123 17.23 9.77 -0.86
C VAL A 123 15.86 9.37 -0.29
N TYR A 124 15.85 8.99 0.99
CA TYR A 124 14.67 8.46 1.65
C TYR A 124 13.55 9.51 1.80
N GLU A 125 13.88 10.72 2.28
CA GLU A 125 12.86 11.76 2.55
C GLU A 125 12.05 12.15 1.31
N PRO A 126 12.65 12.42 0.14
CA PRO A 126 11.88 12.72 -1.07
C PRO A 126 11.00 11.55 -1.54
N LEU A 127 11.43 10.30 -1.35
CA LEU A 127 10.60 9.13 -1.66
C LEU A 127 9.39 9.01 -0.71
N VAL A 128 9.57 9.36 0.57
CA VAL A 128 8.46 9.43 1.53
C VAL A 128 7.49 10.55 1.17
N GLU A 129 7.99 11.73 0.79
CA GLU A 129 7.15 12.83 0.34
C GLU A 129 6.32 12.43 -0.89
N LEU A 130 6.92 11.74 -1.86
CA LEU A 130 6.24 11.23 -3.04
C LEU A 130 5.17 10.20 -2.69
N SER A 131 5.46 9.30 -1.74
CA SER A 131 4.51 8.32 -1.23
C SER A 131 3.29 8.99 -0.57
N ILE A 132 3.53 9.99 0.29
CA ILE A 132 2.49 10.79 0.94
C ILE A 132 1.65 11.53 -0.09
N PHE A 133 2.30 12.09 -1.12
CA PHE A 133 1.61 12.76 -2.22
C PHE A 133 0.58 11.84 -2.90
N PHE A 134 0.98 10.64 -3.34
CA PHE A 134 0.06 9.70 -3.99
C PHE A 134 -1.05 9.25 -3.05
N LYS A 135 -0.71 8.94 -1.81
CA LYS A 135 -1.69 8.54 -0.78
C LYS A 135 -2.76 9.61 -0.54
N GLN A 136 -2.37 10.88 -0.48
CA GLN A 136 -3.31 11.99 -0.31
C GLN A 136 -4.14 12.23 -1.58
N LEU A 137 -3.51 12.20 -2.75
CA LEU A 137 -4.18 12.36 -4.05
C LEU A 137 -5.24 11.28 -4.31
N CYS A 138 -4.98 10.05 -3.90
CA CYS A 138 -5.85 8.89 -4.08
C CYS A 138 -6.90 8.71 -2.96
N SER A 139 -6.97 9.64 -2.02
CA SER A 139 -7.97 9.62 -0.94
C SER A 139 -9.41 9.54 -1.49
N LYS A 140 -10.28 8.86 -0.74
CA LYS A 140 -11.73 8.76 -1.06
C LYS A 140 -12.44 10.11 -1.07
N THR A 141 -11.89 11.09 -0.34
CA THR A 141 -12.43 12.44 -0.25
C THR A 141 -11.29 13.42 -0.39
N LEU A 142 -11.45 14.37 -1.31
CA LEU A 142 -10.47 15.41 -1.58
C LEU A 142 -11.02 16.75 -1.11
N LYS A 143 -10.20 17.48 -0.35
CA LYS A 143 -10.48 18.86 0.01
C LYS A 143 -9.66 19.78 -0.89
N ILE A 144 -10.21 20.94 -1.24
CA ILE A 144 -9.58 21.87 -2.19
C ILE A 144 -8.28 22.44 -1.62
N ASP A 145 -8.27 22.81 -0.34
CA ASP A 145 -7.10 23.29 0.40
C ASP A 145 -5.96 22.25 0.41
N MET A 146 -6.30 20.97 0.53
CA MET A 146 -5.32 19.88 0.42
C MET A 146 -4.74 19.79 -0.99
N LEU A 147 -5.56 19.91 -2.04
CA LEU A 147 -5.09 19.85 -3.42
C LEU A 147 -4.17 21.02 -3.77
N GLU A 148 -4.44 22.23 -3.28
CA GLU A 148 -3.57 23.39 -3.45
C GLU A 148 -2.20 23.19 -2.79
N ARG A 149 -2.17 22.58 -1.59
CA ARG A 149 -0.92 22.20 -0.93
C ARG A 149 -0.18 21.11 -1.71
N LEU A 150 -0.89 20.11 -2.22
CA LEU A 150 -0.29 19.06 -3.03
C LEU A 150 0.35 19.62 -4.32
N GLU A 151 -0.29 20.59 -4.97
CA GLU A 151 0.24 21.27 -6.16
C GLU A 151 1.58 21.96 -5.88
N HIS A 152 1.74 22.60 -4.72
CA HIS A 152 3.01 23.18 -4.32
C HIS A 152 4.04 22.12 -3.89
N ASN A 153 3.63 21.16 -3.06
CA ASN A 153 4.54 20.18 -2.46
C ASN A 153 5.17 19.26 -3.50
N ILE A 154 4.40 18.81 -4.51
CA ILE A 154 4.92 17.89 -5.53
C ILE A 154 6.05 18.49 -6.35
N VAL A 155 6.00 19.80 -6.62
CA VAL A 155 7.08 20.52 -7.31
C VAL A 155 8.35 20.45 -6.47
N MET A 156 8.26 20.73 -5.17
CA MET A 156 9.41 20.65 -4.26
C MET A 156 9.96 19.23 -4.15
N THR A 157 9.09 18.23 -4.06
CA THR A 157 9.49 16.82 -4.01
C THR A 157 10.22 16.39 -5.29
N ILE A 158 9.72 16.78 -6.47
CA ILE A 158 10.39 16.49 -7.74
C ILE A 158 11.73 17.22 -7.83
N CYS A 159 11.83 18.49 -7.43
CA CYS A 159 13.12 19.19 -7.39
C CYS A 159 14.11 18.51 -6.44
N LYS A 160 13.68 18.02 -5.28
CA LYS A 160 14.55 17.23 -4.38
C LYS A 160 15.03 15.94 -5.02
N LEU A 161 14.14 15.22 -5.72
CA LEU A 161 14.50 14.03 -6.49
C LEU A 161 15.49 14.39 -7.61
N GLU A 162 15.29 15.51 -8.31
CA GLU A 162 16.16 16.01 -9.40
C GLU A 162 17.57 16.33 -8.92
N LEU A 163 17.74 16.72 -7.66
CA LEU A 163 19.05 16.94 -7.04
C LEU A 163 19.82 15.62 -6.79
N ILE A 164 19.14 14.47 -6.82
CA ILE A 164 19.68 13.16 -6.44
C ILE A 164 19.86 12.25 -7.65
N PHE A 165 18.79 12.09 -8.45
CA PHE A 165 18.75 11.16 -9.59
C PHE A 165 19.26 11.83 -10.87
N PRO A 166 19.85 11.06 -11.82
CA PRO A 166 20.34 11.62 -13.07
C PRO A 166 19.19 12.19 -13.93
N PRO A 167 19.44 13.19 -14.80
CA PRO A 167 18.40 13.77 -15.65
C PRO A 167 17.61 12.73 -16.48
N ALA A 168 18.25 11.65 -16.91
CA ALA A 168 17.62 10.55 -17.63
C ALA A 168 16.49 9.84 -16.85
N PHE A 169 16.44 9.97 -15.52
CA PHE A 169 15.34 9.47 -14.68
C PHE A 169 14.05 10.26 -14.90
N PHE A 170 14.15 11.56 -15.18
CA PHE A 170 13.03 12.50 -15.26
C PHE A 170 12.38 12.51 -16.64
N ASP A 171 11.83 11.36 -17.02
CA ASP A 171 11.01 11.28 -18.22
C ASP A 171 9.60 11.88 -17.98
N ILE A 172 8.80 11.93 -19.05
CA ILE A 172 7.44 12.48 -19.02
C ILE A 172 6.60 11.81 -17.91
N MET A 173 6.83 10.53 -17.60
CA MET A 173 6.05 9.81 -16.59
C MET A 173 6.39 10.25 -15.16
N ILE A 174 7.65 10.62 -14.90
CA ILE A 174 8.08 11.17 -13.60
C ILE A 174 7.60 12.62 -13.39
N HIS A 175 7.41 13.40 -14.47
CA HIS A 175 6.91 14.78 -14.36
C HIS A 175 5.38 14.90 -14.31
N LEU A 176 4.65 13.92 -14.85
CA LEU A 176 3.19 13.90 -14.82
C LEU A 176 2.53 14.15 -13.44
N PRO A 177 3.08 13.67 -12.31
CA PRO A 177 2.56 13.96 -10.97
C PRO A 177 2.33 15.45 -10.69
N ILE A 178 3.10 16.38 -11.28
CA ILE A 178 2.92 17.82 -11.09
C ILE A 178 1.52 18.28 -11.52
N HIS A 179 0.95 17.65 -12.54
CA HIS A 179 -0.35 18.03 -13.08
C HIS A 179 -1.54 17.39 -12.37
N LEU A 180 -1.31 16.35 -11.57
CA LEU A 180 -2.39 15.56 -10.97
C LEU A 180 -3.25 16.32 -9.97
N PRO A 181 -2.72 17.20 -9.10
CA PRO A 181 -3.54 17.98 -8.19
C PRO A 181 -4.51 18.91 -8.92
N LEU A 182 -4.02 19.60 -9.96
CA LEU A 182 -4.85 20.45 -10.81
C LEU A 182 -5.90 19.62 -11.54
N GLU A 183 -5.51 18.48 -12.11
CA GLU A 183 -6.42 17.56 -12.76
C GLU A 183 -7.53 17.13 -11.79
N ALA A 184 -7.18 16.76 -10.55
CA ALA A 184 -8.12 16.33 -9.52
C ALA A 184 -9.04 17.46 -9.05
N ARG A 185 -8.56 18.70 -9.02
CA ARG A 185 -9.37 19.88 -8.70
C ARG A 185 -10.42 20.16 -9.78
N LEU A 186 -10.06 19.96 -11.06
CA LEU A 186 -10.95 20.24 -12.19
C LEU A 186 -11.98 19.14 -12.44
N ALA A 187 -11.57 17.88 -12.37
CA ALA A 187 -12.40 16.75 -12.79
C ALA A 187 -12.65 15.71 -11.68
N GLY A 188 -12.30 16.03 -10.43
CA GLY A 188 -12.61 15.24 -9.26
C GLY A 188 -11.66 14.07 -9.02
N LEU A 189 -12.17 13.04 -8.35
CA LEU A 189 -11.37 11.93 -7.81
C LEU A 189 -10.59 11.18 -8.90
N VAL A 190 -9.31 10.90 -8.63
CA VAL A 190 -8.40 10.24 -9.59
C VAL A 190 -8.83 8.82 -9.94
N HIS A 191 -9.44 8.08 -9.00
CA HIS A 191 -9.77 6.67 -9.16
C HIS A 191 -10.79 6.38 -10.27
N TYR A 192 -11.64 7.34 -10.64
CA TYR A 192 -12.60 7.17 -11.74
C TYR A 192 -12.01 7.49 -13.12
N ARG A 193 -10.84 8.15 -13.17
CA ARG A 193 -10.24 8.67 -14.41
C ARG A 193 -9.02 7.88 -14.84
N TRP A 194 -8.38 7.20 -13.90
CA TRP A 194 -7.30 6.28 -14.22
C TRP A 194 -7.80 5.05 -14.97
N MET A 195 -6.89 4.30 -15.61
CA MET A 195 -7.31 3.18 -16.48
C MET A 195 -7.93 2.00 -15.72
N TYR A 196 -7.77 1.92 -14.40
CA TYR A 196 -8.14 0.75 -13.62
C TYR A 196 -9.60 0.31 -13.78
N PRO A 197 -10.62 1.19 -13.68
CA PRO A 197 -12.01 0.79 -13.85
C PRO A 197 -12.29 0.31 -15.29
N PHE A 198 -11.72 0.98 -16.28
CA PHE A 198 -11.88 0.66 -17.70
C PHE A 198 -11.27 -0.70 -18.03
N GLU A 199 -10.04 -0.96 -17.59
CA GLU A 199 -9.37 -2.24 -17.83
C GLU A 199 -10.06 -3.41 -17.12
N ARG A 200 -10.53 -3.20 -15.87
CA ARG A 200 -11.31 -4.21 -15.16
C ARG A 200 -12.61 -4.53 -15.91
N TYR A 201 -13.27 -3.51 -16.46
CA TYR A 201 -14.47 -3.69 -17.26
C TYR A 201 -14.18 -4.40 -18.58
N LEU A 202 -13.17 -3.97 -19.33
CA LEU A 202 -12.73 -4.60 -20.58
C LEU A 202 -12.32 -6.06 -20.36
N ARG A 203 -11.68 -6.39 -19.24
CA ARG A 203 -11.39 -7.78 -18.86
C ARG A 203 -12.66 -8.60 -18.70
N LYS A 204 -13.71 -8.06 -18.07
CA LYS A 204 -15.02 -8.73 -17.96
C LYS A 204 -15.65 -8.94 -19.34
N LEU A 205 -15.65 -7.92 -20.20
CA LEU A 205 -16.16 -8.04 -21.56
C LEU A 205 -15.38 -9.09 -22.38
N LYS A 206 -14.06 -9.12 -22.25
CA LYS A 206 -13.22 -10.13 -22.89
C LYS A 206 -13.60 -11.55 -22.48
N SER A 207 -13.93 -11.78 -21.20
CA SER A 207 -14.40 -13.10 -20.75
C SER A 207 -15.77 -13.50 -21.28
N ASN A 208 -16.56 -12.54 -21.79
CA ASN A 208 -17.86 -12.80 -22.39
C ASN A 208 -17.77 -13.25 -23.86
N VAL A 209 -16.62 -13.09 -24.51
CA VAL A 209 -16.40 -13.50 -25.90
C VAL A 209 -16.16 -15.00 -25.98
N ARG A 210 -17.24 -15.77 -26.20
CA ARG A 210 -17.20 -17.22 -26.45
C ARG A 210 -17.07 -17.56 -27.93
N ASN A 211 -17.67 -16.75 -28.80
CA ASN A 211 -17.50 -16.85 -30.25
C ASN A 211 -16.68 -15.67 -30.78
N LYS A 212 -15.47 -15.95 -31.27
CA LYS A 212 -14.56 -14.93 -31.83
C LYS A 212 -14.98 -14.41 -33.21
N ALA A 213 -15.83 -15.14 -33.94
CA ALA A 213 -16.35 -14.70 -35.23
C ALA A 213 -17.42 -13.59 -35.09
N HIS A 214 -18.07 -13.52 -33.93
CA HIS A 214 -19.11 -12.53 -33.61
C HIS A 214 -18.95 -12.03 -32.16
N PRO A 215 -17.89 -11.28 -31.86
CA PRO A 215 -17.56 -10.89 -30.49
C PRO A 215 -18.62 -9.98 -29.86
N GLU A 216 -19.19 -9.05 -30.62
CA GLU A 216 -20.23 -8.13 -30.15
C GLU A 216 -21.50 -8.89 -29.75
N GLY A 217 -21.95 -9.82 -30.60
CA GLY A 217 -23.11 -10.67 -30.32
C GLY A 217 -22.88 -11.56 -29.09
N SER A 218 -21.67 -12.11 -28.95
CA SER A 218 -21.29 -12.91 -27.77
C SER A 218 -21.32 -12.07 -26.49
N ILE A 219 -20.81 -10.83 -26.54
CA ILE A 219 -20.82 -9.91 -25.41
C ILE A 219 -22.26 -9.52 -25.04
N ALA A 220 -23.08 -9.18 -26.02
CA ALA A 220 -24.48 -8.79 -25.81
C ALA A 220 -25.30 -9.91 -25.17
N LEU A 221 -25.18 -11.14 -25.68
CA LEU A 221 -25.86 -12.31 -25.12
C LEU A 221 -25.40 -12.63 -23.70
N ALA A 222 -24.09 -12.61 -23.44
CA ALA A 222 -23.56 -12.85 -22.10
C ALA A 222 -23.99 -11.77 -21.11
N TYR A 223 -24.03 -10.50 -21.55
CA TYR A 223 -24.52 -9.39 -20.73
C TYR A 223 -26.01 -9.54 -20.40
N LEU A 224 -26.84 -9.93 -21.37
CA LEU A 224 -28.26 -10.21 -21.15
C LEU A 224 -28.43 -11.36 -20.15
N ALA A 225 -27.68 -12.45 -20.31
CA ALA A 225 -27.69 -13.57 -19.38
C ALA A 225 -27.27 -13.15 -17.96
N ASP A 226 -26.18 -12.38 -17.81
CA ASP A 226 -25.72 -11.84 -16.52
C ASP A 226 -26.80 -10.98 -15.86
N LYS A 227 -27.50 -10.13 -16.62
CA LYS A 227 -28.61 -9.30 -16.13
C LYS A 227 -29.82 -10.12 -15.70
N CYS A 228 -30.27 -11.07 -16.53
CA CYS A 228 -31.39 -11.95 -16.21
C CYS A 228 -31.10 -12.79 -14.97
N LEU A 229 -29.92 -13.40 -14.89
CA LEU A 229 -29.50 -14.18 -13.72
C LEU A 229 -29.38 -13.31 -12.47
N THR A 230 -28.83 -12.09 -12.59
CA THR A 230 -28.77 -11.13 -11.49
C THR A 230 -30.17 -10.75 -11.01
N PHE A 231 -31.13 -10.54 -11.91
CA PHE A 231 -32.51 -10.24 -11.55
C PHE A 231 -33.17 -11.43 -10.83
N CYS A 232 -33.12 -12.63 -11.41
CA CYS A 232 -33.67 -13.84 -10.79
C CYS A 232 -33.04 -14.12 -9.42
N SER A 233 -31.74 -13.85 -9.26
CA SER A 233 -31.01 -14.09 -8.02
C SER A 233 -31.53 -13.28 -6.83
N ARG A 234 -32.28 -12.20 -7.06
CA ARG A 234 -32.92 -11.41 -5.99
C ARG A 234 -34.14 -12.12 -5.38
N TYR A 235 -34.68 -13.13 -6.04
CA TYR A 235 -35.87 -13.87 -5.62
C TYR A 235 -35.54 -15.30 -5.15
N LEU A 236 -34.26 -15.68 -5.17
CA LEU A 236 -33.81 -17.03 -4.82
C LEU A 236 -33.16 -17.03 -3.42
N ASP A 237 -33.99 -17.16 -2.39
CA ASP A 237 -33.53 -17.12 -0.99
C ASP A 237 -32.86 -18.42 -0.53
N ARG A 238 -33.19 -19.54 -1.18
CA ARG A 238 -32.72 -20.88 -0.80
C ARG A 238 -31.41 -21.31 -1.47
N THR A 239 -30.91 -20.52 -2.41
CA THR A 239 -29.65 -20.81 -3.12
C THR A 239 -28.67 -19.69 -2.89
N GLU A 240 -27.38 -20.00 -2.79
CA GLU A 240 -26.35 -18.98 -2.70
C GLU A 240 -26.29 -18.15 -3.99
N THR A 241 -26.41 -16.84 -3.86
CA THR A 241 -26.39 -15.84 -4.92
C THR A 241 -25.40 -14.73 -4.56
N LYS A 242 -25.12 -13.83 -5.51
CA LYS A 242 -24.26 -12.67 -5.25
C LYS A 242 -24.79 -11.76 -4.13
N PHE A 243 -26.10 -11.78 -3.84
CA PHE A 243 -26.73 -10.88 -2.87
C PHE A 243 -26.86 -11.49 -1.48
N ASN A 244 -27.05 -12.80 -1.37
CA ASN A 244 -27.21 -13.50 -0.08
C ASN A 244 -25.97 -14.32 0.33
N ARG A 245 -24.97 -14.44 -0.56
CA ARG A 245 -23.68 -15.04 -0.26
C ARG A 245 -23.10 -14.37 0.99
N GLN A 246 -22.72 -15.21 1.95
CA GLN A 246 -22.03 -14.77 3.14
C GLN A 246 -20.71 -14.09 2.78
N GLU A 247 -20.38 -13.05 3.53
CA GLU A 247 -19.11 -12.37 3.39
C GLU A 247 -17.95 -13.36 3.55
N ARG A 248 -16.82 -13.06 2.89
CA ARG A 248 -15.64 -13.94 2.90
C ARG A 248 -15.17 -14.25 4.33
N ASN A 249 -15.34 -13.31 5.25
CA ASN A 249 -14.97 -13.41 6.66
C ASN A 249 -16.19 -13.53 7.58
N PHE A 250 -17.33 -14.06 7.09
CA PHE A 250 -18.51 -14.28 7.92
C PHE A 250 -18.17 -15.23 9.08
N GLU A 251 -18.26 -14.74 10.31
CA GLU A 251 -17.84 -15.46 11.52
C GLU A 251 -18.90 -16.43 12.06
N GLY A 252 -20.07 -16.49 11.41
CA GLY A 252 -21.23 -17.24 11.88
C GLY A 252 -22.30 -16.31 12.47
N PRO A 253 -23.42 -16.86 12.95
CA PRO A 253 -24.40 -16.08 13.70
C PRO A 253 -23.75 -15.57 14.99
N LYS A 254 -23.95 -14.30 15.31
CA LYS A 254 -23.57 -13.71 16.60
C LYS A 254 -24.21 -14.54 17.70
N MET A 255 -23.40 -15.20 18.52
CA MET A 255 -23.89 -16.23 19.43
C MET A 255 -24.49 -15.68 20.72
N GLN A 256 -24.19 -14.41 21.07
CA GLN A 256 -24.63 -13.79 22.32
C GLN A 256 -24.98 -12.31 22.13
N VAL A 257 -26.04 -11.86 22.80
CA VAL A 257 -26.34 -10.43 23.01
C VAL A 257 -25.45 -9.96 24.15
N THR A 258 -24.25 -9.51 23.82
CA THR A 258 -23.37 -8.82 24.79
C THR A 258 -23.71 -7.33 24.80
N GLU A 259 -23.54 -6.67 25.96
CA GLU A 259 -23.79 -5.22 26.11
C GLU A 259 -22.95 -4.39 25.12
N LEU A 260 -21.73 -4.86 24.82
CA LEU A 260 -20.86 -4.24 23.82
C LEU A 260 -20.79 -5.06 22.52
N PRO A 261 -20.97 -4.41 21.35
CA PRO A 261 -20.89 -5.06 20.03
C PRO A 261 -19.57 -5.78 19.74
N ILE A 262 -18.47 -5.29 20.33
CA ILE A 262 -17.12 -5.84 20.15
C ILE A 262 -17.02 -7.33 20.57
N PHE A 263 -17.82 -7.77 21.55
CA PHE A 263 -17.80 -9.14 22.06
C PHE A 263 -18.79 -10.08 21.37
N GLN A 264 -19.55 -9.60 20.38
CA GLN A 264 -20.53 -10.41 19.66
C GLN A 264 -19.89 -11.32 18.60
N ASN A 265 -18.62 -11.08 18.29
CA ASN A 265 -17.87 -11.73 17.22
C ASN A 265 -16.86 -12.72 17.81
N ASN A 266 -16.95 -13.99 17.40
CA ASN A 266 -16.08 -15.05 17.94
C ASN A 266 -14.65 -15.01 17.39
N GLY A 267 -14.39 -14.21 16.35
CA GLY A 267 -13.12 -14.21 15.64
C GLY A 267 -12.91 -15.50 14.84
N ARG A 268 -12.19 -15.43 13.73
CA ARG A 268 -11.65 -16.64 13.07
C ARG A 268 -10.14 -16.60 13.02
N PRO A 269 -9.45 -17.71 13.38
CA PRO A 269 -8.00 -17.76 13.22
C PRO A 269 -7.65 -17.66 11.73
N LEU A 270 -6.83 -16.66 11.41
CA LEU A 270 -6.22 -16.51 10.08
C LEU A 270 -5.46 -17.82 9.78
N ASN A 271 -5.75 -18.45 8.63
CA ASN A 271 -5.17 -19.70 8.10
C ASN A 271 -5.94 -21.03 8.24
N ARG A 272 -7.27 -21.04 8.39
CA ARG A 272 -8.11 -22.28 8.34
C ARG A 272 -7.48 -23.48 9.10
N GLY A 273 -7.01 -23.25 10.33
CA GLY A 273 -6.44 -24.29 11.18
C GLY A 273 -4.97 -24.69 10.94
N LYS A 274 -4.25 -24.05 10.01
CA LYS A 274 -2.79 -24.27 9.80
C LYS A 274 -1.89 -23.32 10.62
N GLY A 275 -2.45 -22.61 11.59
CA GLY A 275 -1.69 -21.72 12.46
C GLY A 275 -0.81 -22.50 13.43
N ILE A 276 0.37 -21.95 13.75
CA ILE A 276 1.18 -22.43 14.87
C ILE A 276 0.51 -21.91 16.14
N PHE A 277 0.03 -22.82 16.99
CA PHE A 277 -0.51 -22.45 18.30
C PHE A 277 0.65 -21.98 19.19
N ARG A 278 0.75 -20.67 19.39
CA ARG A 278 1.67 -20.09 20.39
C ARG A 278 0.90 -19.88 21.67
N LYS A 279 1.40 -20.46 22.76
CA LYS A 279 0.92 -20.13 24.11
C LYS A 279 1.49 -18.75 24.47
N LEU A 280 0.62 -17.76 24.63
CA LEU A 280 1.02 -16.42 25.07
C LEU A 280 1.36 -16.45 26.57
N SER A 281 2.36 -15.67 26.97
CA SER A 281 2.58 -15.39 28.40
C SER A 281 1.43 -14.52 28.93
N TYR A 282 1.25 -14.45 30.26
CA TYR A 282 0.24 -13.57 30.86
C TYR A 282 0.46 -12.10 30.45
N GLN A 283 1.71 -11.66 30.37
CA GLN A 283 2.06 -10.31 29.93
C GLN A 283 1.70 -10.07 28.47
N ASP A 284 2.06 -10.99 27.57
CA ASP A 284 1.72 -10.86 26.14
C ASP A 284 0.20 -10.85 25.92
N TRP A 285 -0.53 -11.65 26.70
CA TRP A 285 -1.98 -11.72 26.63
C TRP A 285 -2.62 -10.41 27.10
N ASN A 286 -2.16 -9.86 28.23
CA ASN A 286 -2.63 -8.58 28.76
C ASN A 286 -2.34 -7.42 27.79
N HIS A 287 -1.13 -7.38 27.21
CA HIS A 287 -0.79 -6.38 26.19
C HIS A 287 -1.64 -6.50 24.93
N ALA A 288 -1.91 -7.72 24.46
CA ALA A 288 -2.76 -7.95 23.29
C ALA A 288 -4.20 -7.49 23.56
N GLN A 289 -4.77 -7.83 24.72
CA GLN A 289 -6.10 -7.36 25.11
C GLN A 289 -6.17 -5.84 25.23
N LEU A 290 -5.20 -5.22 25.93
CA LEU A 290 -5.14 -3.78 26.09
C LEU A 290 -5.04 -3.08 24.72
N TYR A 291 -4.20 -3.58 23.82
CA TYR A 291 -4.08 -3.04 22.47
C TYR A 291 -5.41 -3.09 21.73
N ILE A 292 -6.13 -4.22 21.78
CA ILE A 292 -7.44 -4.35 21.13
C ILE A 292 -8.42 -3.34 21.73
N LEU A 293 -8.58 -3.34 23.05
CA LEU A 293 -9.52 -2.46 23.76
C LEU A 293 -9.24 -0.97 23.50
N LYS A 294 -7.97 -0.55 23.50
CA LYS A 294 -7.58 0.84 23.21
C LYS A 294 -7.89 1.30 21.80
N ASN A 295 -7.93 0.38 20.84
CA ASN A 295 -8.24 0.68 19.45
C ASN A 295 -9.73 0.52 19.10
N CYS A 296 -10.58 0.24 20.09
CA CYS A 296 -12.02 0.13 19.88
C CYS A 296 -12.74 1.40 20.31
N GLU A 297 -13.60 1.92 19.44
CA GLU A 297 -14.35 3.16 19.67
C GLU A 297 -15.35 2.99 20.81
N GLU A 298 -15.99 1.82 20.92
CA GLU A 298 -16.98 1.48 21.94
C GLU A 298 -16.39 1.44 23.36
N VAL A 299 -15.07 1.25 23.46
CA VAL A 299 -14.33 1.14 24.73
C VAL A 299 -13.76 2.50 25.17
N GLN A 300 -13.73 3.52 24.30
CA GLN A 300 -13.21 4.85 24.62
C GLN A 300 -13.88 5.51 25.84
N PRO A 301 -15.22 5.43 26.03
CA PRO A 301 -15.85 6.00 27.22
C PRO A 301 -15.33 5.38 28.52
N PHE A 302 -15.09 4.07 28.52
CA PHE A 302 -14.58 3.33 29.66
C PHE A 302 -13.11 3.67 29.97
N LEU A 303 -12.30 3.91 28.94
CA LEU A 303 -10.92 4.40 29.11
C LEU A 303 -10.91 5.77 29.81
N ILE A 304 -11.80 6.67 29.40
CA ILE A 304 -11.93 8.01 30.00
C ILE A 304 -12.43 7.91 31.45
N GLU A 305 -13.40 7.05 31.73
CA GLU A 305 -13.92 6.81 33.09
C GLU A 305 -12.82 6.27 34.02
N HIS A 306 -12.10 5.23 33.59
CA HIS A 306 -11.01 4.67 34.38
C HIS A 306 -9.88 5.69 34.60
N GLN A 307 -9.58 6.54 33.61
CA GLN A 307 -8.59 7.60 33.78
C GLN A 307 -9.00 8.59 34.87
N LYS A 308 -10.28 8.99 34.91
CA LYS A 308 -10.80 9.91 35.94
C LYS A 308 -10.71 9.30 37.33
N GLU A 309 -11.02 8.01 37.48
CA GLU A 309 -10.89 7.32 38.77
C GLU A 309 -9.44 7.30 39.27
N LEU A 310 -8.48 7.05 38.38
CA LEU A 310 -7.05 7.10 38.73
C LEU A 310 -6.57 8.53 39.09
N GLU A 311 -7.17 9.55 38.47
CA GLU A 311 -6.91 10.97 38.79
C GLU A 311 -7.46 11.34 40.18
N GLU A 312 -8.65 10.85 40.54
CA GLU A 312 -9.28 11.05 41.85
C GLU A 312 -8.53 10.34 42.99
N GLU A 313 -7.92 9.18 42.70
CA GLU A 313 -7.05 8.46 43.64
C GLU A 313 -5.68 9.16 43.89
N GLY A 314 -5.38 10.24 43.16
CA GLY A 314 -4.18 11.05 43.36
C GLY A 314 -2.87 10.35 42.96
N LEU A 315 -2.94 9.39 42.05
CA LEU A 315 -1.80 8.54 41.66
C LEU A 315 -0.87 9.24 40.65
N ARG A 316 0.45 9.02 40.79
CA ARG A 316 1.46 9.45 39.81
C ARG A 316 1.61 8.39 38.70
N ASN A 317 1.99 8.82 37.49
CA ASN A 317 2.17 7.97 36.29
C ASN A 317 0.88 7.32 35.78
N LEU A 318 -0.16 8.14 35.56
CA LEU A 318 -1.49 7.73 35.09
C LEU A 318 -1.46 6.81 33.84
N PRO A 319 -0.68 7.08 32.77
CA PRO A 319 -0.75 6.25 31.56
C PRO A 319 -0.27 4.82 31.79
N SER A 320 0.86 4.63 32.51
CA SER A 320 1.38 3.30 32.80
C SER A 320 0.46 2.53 33.74
N ARG A 321 -0.13 3.21 34.72
CA ARG A 321 -1.11 2.62 35.66
C ARG A 321 -2.38 2.18 34.94
N GLN A 322 -2.89 3.02 34.03
CA GLN A 322 -4.05 2.69 33.22
C GLN A 322 -3.78 1.43 32.40
N ASP A 323 -2.61 1.31 31.78
CA ASP A 323 -2.23 0.16 30.95
C ASP A 323 -2.16 -1.16 31.74
N GLU A 324 -1.74 -1.09 33.00
CA GLU A 324 -1.63 -2.25 33.88
C GLU A 324 -2.98 -2.71 34.45
N THR A 325 -3.87 -1.77 34.77
CA THR A 325 -5.09 -2.04 35.57
C THR A 325 -6.37 -2.04 34.76
N PHE A 326 -6.39 -1.39 33.59
CA PHE A 326 -7.62 -1.18 32.81
C PHE A 326 -8.31 -2.49 32.41
N VAL A 327 -7.57 -3.51 31.99
CA VAL A 327 -8.18 -4.78 31.53
C VAL A 327 -9.01 -5.43 32.64
N LYS A 328 -8.46 -5.50 33.86
CA LYS A 328 -9.17 -6.06 35.03
C LYS A 328 -10.33 -5.18 35.48
N TRP A 329 -10.11 -3.86 35.47
CA TRP A 329 -11.14 -2.87 35.81
C TRP A 329 -12.33 -2.96 34.85
N PHE A 330 -12.05 -3.16 33.56
CA PHE A 330 -13.04 -3.26 32.50
C PHE A 330 -13.82 -4.57 32.57
N GLU A 331 -13.16 -5.70 32.82
CA GLU A 331 -13.79 -7.03 33.02
C GLU A 331 -14.75 -7.05 34.22
N SER A 332 -14.58 -6.16 35.20
CA SER A 332 -15.51 -6.05 36.33
C SER A 332 -16.79 -5.26 36.04
N ARG A 333 -16.82 -4.50 34.93
CA ARG A 333 -17.90 -3.56 34.58
C ARG A 333 -18.75 -4.01 33.38
N VAL A 334 -18.25 -4.94 32.56
CA VAL A 334 -18.87 -5.48 31.34
C VAL A 334 -18.83 -6.99 31.41
#